data_AF-A0A960AEW4-F1
#
_entry.id   AF-A0A960AEW4-F1
#
_cell.length_a   1.000
_cell.length_b   1.000
_cell.length_c   1.000
_cell.angle_alpha   90.00
_cell.angle_beta   90.00
_cell.angle_gamma   90.00
#
_symmetry.space_group_name_H-M   'P 1'
#
loop_
_entity.id
_entity.type
_entity.pdbx_description
1 polymer ?
#
loop_
_entity_poly.entity_id
_entity_poly.type
_entity_poly.pdbx_seq_one_letter_code
_entity_poly.pdbx_strand_id
1 'polypeptide(L)'
;AGSGVVIKGGGTLERLASTRVIMFDKTGTLTRGRPVLVDVVPAPDAPGPDELLALAASLDQMSPHVLATAIVSAATRRGLPLQAAEDVREVHGYGLSGRIGSRQVALGKCDWIVPEPRPDWVRRVRRRAGLDGSVTVFAAIDGRPVGAFLLEDVIRSDAPRMVHGLRQAGIRRVVLLTGDRADAAETVGRIVGVDAVRSECDPGEKLAAIEDERASDTTMMVGDGVNDAPALAAADVGVALAARGATASSEAADVVLTVDRVDALADAILVAQRSRRIARQAVATGMGLSLVAMLVAAAGFLPPAAGAVLQEVIDVLAIGIALRAVLPGRTHTVELPAADVAAAHELRAQHDAALVVVEQIREVADALDAADPDLGPARGLADRLRTDLLVHERADEERLVPIVARALGPQATYALSRSHAEIEHQVARLTRLLEDVPDDDVQVEDLVEVRRALYALYGVLRLHNSLEDETAFSLLPAPATAG
;
A
#
# COMPACT_ATOMS: atom_id res chain seq x y z
N ALA A 1 12.01 -2.34 -19.45
CA ALA A 1 12.51 -3.68 -19.08
C ALA A 1 13.41 -3.65 -17.85
N GLY A 2 14.55 -2.93 -17.87
CA GLY A 2 15.46 -2.88 -16.70
C GLY A 2 14.82 -2.43 -15.38
N SER A 3 13.79 -1.57 -15.42
CA SER A 3 13.06 -1.09 -14.24
C SER A 3 11.82 -1.94 -13.87
N GLY A 4 11.68 -3.16 -14.42
CA GLY A 4 10.51 -4.02 -14.15
C GLY A 4 9.20 -3.56 -14.81
N VAL A 5 9.29 -2.68 -15.81
CA VAL A 5 8.16 -2.23 -16.64
C VAL A 5 8.30 -2.76 -18.06
N VAL A 6 7.27 -3.45 -18.54
CA VAL A 6 7.17 -4.01 -19.90
C VAL A 6 6.10 -3.27 -20.68
N ILE A 7 6.44 -2.72 -21.84
CA ILE A 7 5.53 -1.94 -22.69
C ILE A 7 5.29 -2.73 -23.98
N LYS A 8 4.02 -3.04 -24.28
CA LYS A 8 3.62 -3.83 -25.47
C LYS A 8 3.52 -2.93 -26.70
N GLY A 9 4.67 -2.56 -27.26
CA GLY A 9 4.77 -1.92 -28.57
C GLY A 9 4.99 -0.39 -28.55
N GLY A 10 5.34 0.15 -29.72
CA GLY A 10 5.72 1.56 -29.89
C GLY A 10 4.56 2.55 -29.74
N GLY A 11 3.36 2.20 -30.20
CA GLY A 11 2.17 3.06 -30.06
C GLY A 11 1.82 3.33 -28.59
N THR A 12 1.92 2.30 -27.74
CA THR A 12 1.74 2.44 -26.29
C THR A 12 2.79 3.35 -25.68
N LEU A 13 4.06 3.23 -26.09
CA LEU A 13 5.12 4.13 -25.62
C LEU A 13 4.82 5.59 -25.97
N GLU A 14 4.28 5.86 -27.16
CA GLU A 14 3.88 7.21 -27.55
C GLU A 14 2.68 7.75 -26.75
N ARG A 15 1.67 6.90 -26.50
CA ARG A 15 0.51 7.26 -25.66
C ARG A 15 0.95 7.52 -24.22
N LEU A 16 1.77 6.65 -23.64
CA LEU A 16 2.34 6.81 -22.29
C LEU A 16 3.12 8.11 -22.14
N ALA A 17 3.87 8.52 -23.18
CA ALA A 17 4.58 9.80 -23.21
C ALA A 17 3.65 11.04 -23.28
N SER A 18 2.35 10.84 -23.54
CA SER A 18 1.33 11.90 -23.61
C SER A 18 0.34 11.87 -22.45
N THR A 19 0.33 10.81 -21.63
CA THR A 19 -0.61 10.65 -20.51
C THR A 19 -0.57 11.83 -19.55
N ARG A 20 -1.75 12.32 -19.18
CA ARG A 20 -1.94 13.40 -18.19
C ARG A 20 -2.92 13.04 -17.09
N VAL A 21 -3.83 12.10 -17.33
CA VAL A 21 -4.78 11.61 -16.33
C VAL A 21 -4.45 10.16 -16.01
N ILE A 22 -4.37 9.85 -14.72
CA ILE A 22 -4.24 8.48 -14.24
C ILE A 22 -5.45 8.13 -13.36
N MET A 23 -5.97 6.93 -13.56
CA MET A 23 -7.03 6.33 -12.76
C MET A 23 -6.48 5.08 -12.10
N PHE A 24 -6.70 4.95 -10.80
CA PHE A 24 -6.30 3.79 -10.02
C PHE A 24 -7.55 3.01 -9.61
N ASP A 25 -7.53 1.69 -9.81
CA ASP A 25 -8.35 0.82 -8.98
C ASP A 25 -7.82 0.83 -7.55
N LYS A 26 -8.67 0.83 -6.53
CA LYS A 26 -8.19 0.88 -5.14
C LYS A 26 -7.39 -0.36 -4.77
N THR A 27 -7.99 -1.54 -4.95
CA THR A 27 -7.50 -2.77 -4.33
C THR A 27 -6.27 -3.28 -5.06
N GLY A 28 -5.19 -3.51 -4.31
CA GLY A 28 -3.93 -4.02 -4.85
C GLY A 28 -3.13 -3.05 -5.72
N THR A 29 -3.64 -1.85 -6.02
CA THR A 29 -2.84 -0.77 -6.63
C THR A 29 -2.46 0.32 -5.61
N LEU A 30 -3.43 0.95 -4.93
CA LEU A 30 -3.17 1.92 -3.86
C LEU A 30 -3.09 1.24 -2.49
N THR A 31 -3.68 0.06 -2.38
CA THR A 31 -3.59 -0.81 -1.20
C THR A 31 -2.72 -2.02 -1.49
N ARG A 32 -2.36 -2.76 -0.45
CA ARG A 32 -1.60 -4.00 -0.59
C ARG A 32 -2.42 -5.11 -1.25
N GLY A 33 -3.74 -5.00 -1.37
CA GLY A 33 -4.63 -6.06 -1.90
C GLY A 33 -4.48 -7.39 -1.17
N ARG A 34 -3.97 -7.33 0.06
CA ARG A 34 -3.76 -8.44 0.99
C ARG A 34 -4.32 -7.98 2.32
N PRO A 35 -5.61 -8.29 2.59
CA PRO A 35 -6.22 -7.92 3.84
C PRO A 35 -5.40 -8.42 5.02
N VAL A 36 -5.34 -7.64 6.09
CA VAL A 36 -4.72 -8.04 7.35
C VAL A 36 -5.78 -8.05 8.44
N LEU A 37 -5.70 -9.02 9.33
CA LEU A 37 -6.55 -9.04 10.52
C LEU A 37 -6.12 -7.91 11.45
N VAL A 38 -7.02 -6.94 11.66
CA VAL A 38 -6.78 -5.78 12.54
C VAL A 38 -7.36 -5.97 13.94
N ASP A 39 -8.44 -6.76 14.05
CA ASP A 39 -9.05 -6.99 15.35
C ASP A 39 -9.83 -8.31 15.39
N VAL A 40 -9.90 -8.90 16.58
CA VAL A 40 -10.74 -10.05 16.92
C VAL A 40 -11.68 -9.60 18.03
N VAL A 41 -12.98 -9.62 17.75
CA VAL A 41 -14.01 -9.19 18.69
C VAL A 41 -14.83 -10.40 19.12
N PRO A 42 -14.55 -11.00 20.29
CA PRO A 42 -15.36 -12.07 20.85
C PRO A 42 -16.77 -11.56 21.22
N ALA A 43 -17.75 -12.46 21.14
CA ALA A 43 -19.05 -12.22 21.75
C ALA A 43 -18.92 -12.26 23.29
N PRO A 44 -19.88 -11.67 24.04
CA PRO A 44 -19.99 -11.90 25.47
C PRO A 44 -20.03 -13.41 25.76
N ASP A 45 -19.27 -13.85 26.77
CA ASP A 45 -19.16 -15.26 27.18
C ASP A 45 -18.54 -16.22 26.13
N ALA A 46 -17.93 -15.68 25.07
CA ALA A 46 -17.20 -16.47 24.08
C ALA A 46 -15.77 -16.81 24.55
N PRO A 47 -15.11 -17.79 23.91
CA PRO A 47 -13.67 -17.99 24.08
C PRO A 47 -12.86 -16.71 23.89
N GLY A 48 -11.70 -16.65 24.53
CA GLY A 48 -10.79 -15.52 24.37
C GLY A 48 -10.38 -15.28 22.91
N PRO A 49 -9.92 -14.07 22.56
CA PRO A 49 -9.58 -13.68 21.18
C PRO A 49 -8.65 -14.68 20.47
N ASP A 50 -7.63 -15.17 21.17
CA ASP A 50 -6.65 -16.10 20.60
C ASP A 50 -7.22 -17.51 20.35
N GLU A 51 -8.09 -18.01 21.23
CA GLU A 51 -8.76 -19.30 21.00
C GLU A 51 -9.73 -19.19 19.81
N LEU A 52 -10.48 -18.08 19.74
CA LEU A 52 -11.38 -17.82 18.62
C LEU A 52 -10.61 -17.74 17.29
N LEU A 53 -9.47 -17.03 17.29
CA LEU A 53 -8.59 -16.92 16.13
C LEU A 53 -7.99 -18.27 15.73
N ALA A 54 -7.54 -19.08 16.69
CA ALA A 54 -7.01 -20.41 16.41
C ALA A 54 -8.04 -21.33 15.75
N LEU A 55 -9.30 -21.32 16.23
CA LEU A 55 -10.39 -22.08 15.62
C LEU A 55 -10.72 -21.57 14.22
N ALA A 56 -10.79 -20.26 14.02
CA ALA A 56 -11.09 -19.71 12.71
C ALA A 56 -9.97 -20.02 11.69
N ALA A 57 -8.72 -19.78 12.06
CA ALA A 57 -7.57 -20.11 11.23
C ALA A 57 -7.49 -21.61 10.92
N SER A 58 -7.84 -22.47 11.87
CA SER A 58 -7.87 -23.93 11.65
C SER A 58 -8.82 -24.32 10.52
N LEU A 59 -10.00 -23.69 10.44
CA LEU A 59 -10.97 -23.92 9.38
C LEU A 59 -10.52 -23.29 8.05
N ASP A 60 -10.02 -22.06 8.11
CA ASP A 60 -9.63 -21.26 6.93
C ASP A 60 -8.39 -21.80 6.18
N GLN A 61 -7.61 -22.72 6.76
CA GLN A 61 -6.54 -23.45 6.07
C GLN A 61 -7.01 -24.15 4.78
N MET A 62 -8.29 -24.49 4.68
CA MET A 62 -8.87 -25.19 3.53
C MET A 62 -9.44 -24.25 2.47
N SER A 63 -9.46 -22.93 2.71
CA SER A 63 -10.03 -21.93 1.81
C SER A 63 -8.94 -21.23 0.98
N PRO A 64 -9.08 -21.13 -0.36
CA PRO A 64 -8.18 -20.35 -1.19
C PRO A 64 -8.47 -18.84 -1.14
N HIS A 65 -9.46 -18.39 -0.35
CA HIS A 65 -9.89 -17.00 -0.32
C HIS A 65 -8.86 -16.09 0.39
N VAL A 66 -8.63 -14.89 -0.14
CA VAL A 66 -7.62 -13.95 0.40
C VAL A 66 -7.88 -13.56 1.87
N LEU A 67 -9.15 -13.43 2.27
CA LEU A 67 -9.54 -13.18 3.67
C LEU A 67 -9.19 -14.35 4.60
N ALA A 68 -9.29 -15.59 4.11
CA ALA A 68 -8.91 -16.78 4.88
C ALA A 68 -7.39 -16.82 5.09
N THR A 69 -6.62 -16.53 4.04
CA THR A 69 -5.16 -16.38 4.13
C THR A 69 -4.76 -15.34 5.18
N ALA A 70 -5.51 -14.24 5.30
CA ALA A 70 -5.25 -13.20 6.29
C ALA A 70 -5.47 -13.68 7.74
N ILE A 71 -6.55 -14.43 7.99
CA ILE A 71 -6.85 -15.02 9.30
C ILE A 71 -5.80 -16.07 9.68
N VAL A 72 -5.47 -16.98 8.75
CA VAL A 72 -4.43 -18.01 8.94
C VAL A 72 -3.08 -17.34 9.24
N SER A 73 -2.67 -16.37 8.44
CA SER A 73 -1.40 -15.65 8.62
C SER A 73 -1.33 -14.96 9.98
N ALA A 74 -2.43 -14.36 10.44
CA ALA A 74 -2.48 -13.72 11.75
C ALA A 74 -2.30 -14.72 12.90
N ALA A 75 -2.96 -15.89 12.82
CA ALA A 75 -2.81 -16.94 13.83
C ALA A 75 -1.39 -17.53 13.84
N THR A 76 -0.81 -17.79 12.67
CA THR A 76 0.58 -18.28 12.54
C THR A 76 1.58 -17.28 13.10
N ARG A 77 1.43 -15.99 12.82
CA ARG A 77 2.30 -14.94 13.39
C ARG A 77 2.22 -14.88 14.92
N ARG A 78 1.06 -15.17 15.51
CA ARG A 78 0.88 -15.27 16.97
C ARG A 78 1.36 -16.61 17.56
N GLY A 79 1.87 -17.53 16.73
CA GLY A 79 2.31 -18.84 17.17
C GLY A 79 1.18 -19.74 17.70
N LEU A 80 -0.06 -19.47 17.28
CA LEU A 80 -1.22 -20.22 17.76
C LEU A 80 -1.26 -21.63 17.13
N PRO A 81 -1.55 -22.68 17.93
CA PRO A 81 -1.62 -24.04 17.41
C PRO A 81 -2.86 -24.22 16.54
N LEU A 82 -2.65 -24.54 15.26
CA LEU A 82 -3.73 -24.84 14.32
C LEU A 82 -4.05 -26.34 14.30
N GLN A 83 -5.33 -26.67 14.14
CA GLN A 83 -5.83 -28.04 14.08
C GLN A 83 -6.32 -28.36 12.67
N ALA A 84 -6.31 -29.65 12.31
CA ALA A 84 -6.92 -30.10 11.06
C ALA A 84 -8.45 -30.00 11.16
N ALA A 85 -9.07 -29.36 10.16
CA ALA A 85 -10.52 -29.30 10.05
C ALA A 85 -11.03 -30.50 9.23
N GLU A 86 -12.14 -31.09 9.69
CA GLU A 86 -12.84 -32.19 9.03
C GLU A 86 -14.18 -31.72 8.45
N ASP A 87 -14.72 -32.47 7.48
CA ASP A 87 -16.03 -32.20 6.87
C ASP A 87 -16.23 -30.76 6.39
N VAL A 88 -15.16 -30.15 5.88
CA VAL A 88 -15.17 -28.76 5.44
C VAL A 88 -16.06 -28.59 4.21
N ARG A 89 -17.01 -27.66 4.29
CA ARG A 89 -17.97 -27.31 3.24
C ARG A 89 -17.99 -25.81 3.02
N GLU A 90 -17.66 -25.41 1.79
CA GLU A 90 -17.79 -24.04 1.33
C GLU A 90 -19.20 -23.78 0.83
N VAL A 91 -19.80 -22.69 1.31
CA VAL A 91 -21.08 -22.17 0.82
C VAL A 91 -20.76 -20.92 0.02
N HIS A 92 -20.76 -21.07 -1.31
CA HIS A 92 -20.33 -20.03 -2.24
C HIS A 92 -21.05 -18.70 -1.97
N GLY A 93 -20.27 -17.63 -1.81
CA GLY A 93 -20.78 -16.29 -1.55
C GLY A 93 -21.21 -16.01 -0.10
N TYR A 94 -21.16 -16.99 0.80
CA TYR A 94 -21.54 -16.86 2.21
C TYR A 94 -20.38 -17.14 3.18
N GLY A 95 -19.68 -18.27 3.02
CA GLY A 95 -18.62 -18.64 3.96
C GLY A 95 -18.21 -20.12 3.93
N LEU A 96 -17.55 -20.56 4.99
CA LEU A 96 -17.02 -21.90 5.20
C LEU A 96 -17.57 -22.49 6.50
N SER A 97 -17.81 -23.79 6.55
CA SER A 97 -18.13 -24.51 7.79
C SER A 97 -17.40 -25.85 7.84
N GLY A 98 -17.12 -26.35 9.03
CA GLY A 98 -16.44 -27.63 9.23
C GLY A 98 -16.34 -27.99 10.70
N ARG A 99 -15.68 -29.10 11.01
CA ARG A 99 -15.51 -29.60 12.37
C ARG A 99 -14.06 -29.52 12.79
N ILE A 100 -13.81 -28.94 13.96
CA ILE A 100 -12.48 -28.85 14.59
C ILE A 100 -12.55 -29.58 15.93
N GLY A 101 -11.95 -30.77 16.00
CA GLY A 101 -12.13 -31.67 17.13
C GLY A 101 -13.61 -32.07 17.30
N SER A 102 -14.22 -31.72 18.42
CA SER A 102 -15.64 -31.97 18.71
C SER A 102 -16.56 -30.79 18.37
N ARG A 103 -16.02 -29.64 17.95
CA ARG A 103 -16.76 -28.39 17.76
C ARG A 103 -17.11 -28.17 16.29
N GLN A 104 -18.36 -27.81 16.01
CA GLN A 104 -18.77 -27.35 14.68
C GLN A 104 -18.46 -25.86 14.54
N VAL A 105 -17.61 -25.48 13.60
CA VAL A 105 -17.18 -24.09 13.38
C VAL A 105 -17.68 -23.61 12.03
N ALA A 106 -18.16 -22.37 11.96
CA ALA A 106 -18.55 -21.70 10.72
C ALA A 106 -18.02 -20.27 10.69
N LEU A 107 -17.55 -19.84 9.52
CA LEU A 107 -17.00 -18.52 9.25
C LEU A 107 -17.69 -17.93 8.02
N GLY A 108 -18.17 -16.69 8.09
CA GLY A 108 -18.76 -16.07 6.91
C GLY A 108 -19.44 -14.73 7.13
N LYS A 109 -20.30 -14.37 6.19
CA LYS A 109 -21.09 -13.12 6.23
C LYS A 109 -21.99 -13.08 7.46
N CYS A 110 -22.20 -11.87 7.97
CA CYS A 110 -23.06 -11.61 9.13
C CYS A 110 -24.45 -12.25 8.98
N ASP A 111 -25.09 -12.10 7.82
CA ASP A 111 -26.46 -12.56 7.60
C ASP A 111 -26.60 -14.10 7.57
N TRP A 112 -25.49 -14.83 7.41
CA TRP A 112 -25.48 -16.28 7.46
C TRP A 112 -25.15 -16.82 8.85
N ILE A 113 -24.22 -16.15 9.54
CA ILE A 113 -23.72 -16.58 10.84
C ILE A 113 -24.62 -16.10 11.99
N VAL A 114 -25.15 -14.88 11.89
CA VAL A 114 -25.90 -14.22 12.95
C VAL A 114 -27.40 -14.16 12.59
N PRO A 115 -28.27 -14.91 13.27
CA PRO A 115 -29.71 -14.82 13.05
C PRO A 115 -30.28 -13.49 13.56
N GLU A 116 -31.43 -13.09 13.01
CA GLU A 116 -32.20 -11.95 13.53
C GLU A 116 -33.04 -12.37 14.76
N PRO A 117 -33.21 -11.49 15.78
CA PRO A 117 -32.65 -10.15 15.89
C PRO A 117 -31.16 -10.16 16.26
N ARG A 118 -30.35 -9.33 15.61
CA ARG A 118 -28.90 -9.26 15.87
C ARG A 118 -28.57 -8.75 17.29
N PRO A 119 -27.66 -9.42 18.03
CA PRO A 119 -27.17 -8.93 19.32
C PRO A 119 -26.46 -7.57 19.25
N ASP A 120 -26.42 -6.85 20.38
CA ASP A 120 -25.80 -5.52 20.44
C ASP A 120 -24.30 -5.50 20.12
N TRP A 121 -23.56 -6.55 20.48
CA TRP A 121 -22.14 -6.64 20.16
C TRP A 121 -21.91 -6.72 18.65
N VAL A 122 -22.80 -7.39 17.90
CA VAL A 122 -22.77 -7.46 16.43
C VAL A 122 -23.01 -6.09 15.82
N ARG A 123 -23.95 -5.32 16.38
CA ARG A 123 -24.20 -3.94 15.95
C ARG A 123 -22.97 -3.04 16.19
N ARG A 124 -22.28 -3.20 17.32
CA ARG A 124 -21.03 -2.46 17.61
C ARG A 124 -19.92 -2.83 16.63
N VAL A 125 -19.72 -4.11 16.36
CA VAL A 125 -18.75 -4.60 15.37
C VAL A 125 -19.02 -4.01 13.99
N ARG A 126 -20.28 -4.09 13.51
CA ARG A 126 -20.66 -3.56 12.19
C ARG A 126 -20.49 -2.04 12.11
N ARG A 127 -20.79 -1.31 13.18
CA ARG A 127 -20.58 0.13 13.24
C ARG A 127 -19.09 0.47 13.16
N ARG A 128 -18.25 -0.25 13.90
CA ARG A 128 -16.80 -0.05 13.89
C ARG A 128 -16.21 -0.35 12.52
N ALA A 129 -16.53 -1.52 11.96
CA ALA A 129 -16.10 -1.89 10.61
C ALA A 129 -16.58 -0.88 9.53
N GLY A 130 -17.78 -0.33 9.68
CA GLY A 130 -18.26 0.72 8.78
C GLY A 130 -17.49 2.04 8.89
N LEU A 131 -17.03 2.41 10.09
CA LEU A 131 -16.22 3.62 10.31
C LEU A 131 -14.78 3.44 9.83
N ASP A 132 -14.22 2.25 10.04
CA ASP A 132 -12.82 1.93 9.75
C ASP A 132 -12.64 1.40 8.31
N GLY A 133 -13.74 1.18 7.56
CA GLY A 133 -13.72 0.58 6.22
C GLY A 133 -13.33 -0.90 6.22
N SER A 134 -13.35 -1.56 7.38
CA SER A 134 -12.95 -2.96 7.53
C SER A 134 -14.00 -3.92 6.97
N VAL A 135 -13.54 -5.04 6.42
CA VAL A 135 -14.36 -6.18 6.07
C VAL A 135 -14.54 -7.06 7.30
N THR A 136 -15.77 -7.49 7.58
CA THR A 136 -16.07 -8.37 8.72
C THR A 136 -16.28 -9.81 8.30
N VAL A 137 -15.66 -10.76 9.01
CA VAL A 137 -15.99 -12.18 8.97
C VAL A 137 -16.52 -12.59 10.34
N PHE A 138 -17.74 -13.14 10.40
CA PHE A 138 -18.34 -13.60 11.65
C PHE A 138 -18.05 -15.08 11.87
N ALA A 139 -17.94 -15.48 13.14
CA ALA A 139 -17.72 -16.85 13.56
C ALA A 139 -18.89 -17.39 14.37
N ALA A 140 -19.24 -18.65 14.13
CA ALA A 140 -20.13 -19.43 14.99
C ALA A 140 -19.46 -20.74 15.43
N ILE A 141 -19.73 -21.13 16.67
CA ILE A 141 -19.40 -22.44 17.24
C ILE A 141 -20.70 -23.11 17.65
N ASP A 142 -20.93 -24.33 17.19
CA ASP A 142 -22.12 -25.15 17.45
C ASP A 142 -23.44 -24.38 17.19
N GLY A 143 -23.44 -23.59 16.11
CA GLY A 143 -24.58 -22.77 15.67
C GLY A 143 -24.78 -21.47 16.45
N ARG A 144 -23.91 -21.15 17.41
CA ARG A 144 -23.97 -19.90 18.19
C ARG A 144 -22.93 -18.91 17.70
N PRO A 145 -23.29 -17.65 17.38
CA PRO A 145 -22.33 -16.60 17.07
C PRO A 145 -21.39 -16.33 18.25
N VAL A 146 -20.08 -16.48 18.04
CA VAL A 146 -19.06 -16.35 19.10
C VAL A 146 -18.07 -15.21 18.88
N GLY A 147 -18.09 -14.55 17.73
CA GLY A 147 -17.30 -13.34 17.52
C GLY A 147 -17.21 -12.93 16.07
N ALA A 148 -16.35 -11.94 15.82
CA ALA A 148 -16.07 -11.42 14.49
C ALA A 148 -14.60 -11.03 14.34
N PHE A 149 -14.14 -11.13 13.10
CA PHE A 149 -12.81 -10.73 12.65
C PHE A 149 -12.96 -9.50 11.78
N LEU A 150 -12.22 -8.44 12.11
CA LEU A 150 -12.14 -7.23 11.29
C LEU A 150 -10.87 -7.31 10.46
N LEU A 151 -11.01 -7.19 9.15
CA LEU A 151 -9.91 -7.23 8.19
C LEU A 151 -9.85 -5.94 7.41
N GLU A 152 -8.64 -5.41 7.19
CA GLU A 152 -8.43 -4.19 6.44
C GLU A 152 -7.45 -4.41 5.30
N ASP A 153 -7.78 -3.84 4.15
CA ASP A 153 -6.85 -3.75 3.02
C ASP A 153 -6.01 -2.48 3.16
N VAL A 154 -4.83 -2.64 3.76
CA VAL A 154 -3.98 -1.52 4.16
C VAL A 154 -3.47 -0.75 2.94
N ILE A 155 -3.57 0.57 2.99
CA ILE A 155 -2.95 1.48 2.03
C ILE A 155 -1.44 1.16 1.94
N ARG A 156 -0.87 1.15 0.73
CA ARG A 156 0.57 0.95 0.59
C ARG A 156 1.30 2.15 1.17
N SER A 157 2.36 1.91 1.92
CA SER A 157 3.18 2.98 2.50
C SER A 157 3.85 3.84 1.42
N ASP A 158 4.12 3.28 0.24
CA ASP A 158 4.67 4.01 -0.91
C ASP A 158 3.62 4.76 -1.74
N ALA A 159 2.32 4.63 -1.46
CA ALA A 159 1.26 5.20 -2.31
C ALA A 159 1.29 6.73 -2.42
N PRO A 160 1.44 7.52 -1.33
CA PRO A 160 1.54 8.98 -1.44
C PRO A 160 2.78 9.42 -2.24
N ARG A 161 3.95 8.81 -1.95
CA ARG A 161 5.21 9.04 -2.68
C ARG A 161 5.08 8.71 -4.17
N MET A 162 4.43 7.60 -4.48
CA MET A 162 4.15 7.17 -5.85
C MET A 162 3.30 8.22 -6.59
N VAL A 163 2.20 8.67 -5.99
CA VAL A 163 1.34 9.72 -6.58
C VAL A 163 2.13 11.00 -6.80
N HIS A 164 2.95 11.40 -5.84
CA HIS A 164 3.84 12.55 -5.99
C HIS A 164 4.82 12.39 -7.17
N GLY A 165 5.48 11.24 -7.28
CA GLY A 165 6.40 10.94 -8.37
C GLY A 165 5.73 10.94 -9.75
N LEU A 166 4.51 10.43 -9.85
CA LEU A 166 3.70 10.50 -11.06
C LEU A 166 3.37 11.94 -11.45
N ARG A 167 3.07 12.81 -10.49
CA ARG A 167 2.87 14.24 -10.75
C ARG A 167 4.14 14.91 -11.25
N GLN A 168 5.30 14.61 -10.65
CA GLN A 168 6.60 15.10 -11.14
C GLN A 168 6.91 14.60 -12.56
N ALA A 169 6.45 13.39 -12.92
CA ALA A 169 6.56 12.85 -14.27
C ALA A 169 5.57 13.50 -15.28
N GLY A 170 4.68 14.37 -14.83
CA GLY A 170 3.81 15.19 -15.69
C GLY A 170 2.34 14.81 -15.70
N ILE A 171 1.91 13.91 -14.80
CA ILE A 171 0.49 13.63 -14.53
C ILE A 171 -0.14 14.84 -13.83
N ARG A 172 -1.27 15.30 -14.35
CA ARG A 172 -1.99 16.48 -13.86
C ARG A 172 -3.19 16.12 -13.00
N ARG A 173 -3.78 14.96 -13.26
CA ARG A 173 -5.00 14.50 -12.60
C ARG A 173 -4.90 13.04 -12.20
N VAL A 174 -5.22 12.76 -10.94
CA VAL A 174 -5.22 11.43 -10.33
C VAL A 174 -6.62 11.14 -9.81
N VAL A 175 -7.23 10.06 -10.29
CA VAL A 175 -8.60 9.66 -9.93
C VAL A 175 -8.57 8.28 -9.28
N LEU A 176 -9.27 8.10 -8.17
CA LEU A 176 -9.51 6.80 -7.57
C LEU A 176 -10.86 6.26 -8.03
N LEU A 177 -10.88 5.06 -8.60
CA LEU A 177 -12.09 4.32 -8.95
C LEU A 177 -12.22 3.11 -8.03
N THR A 178 -13.35 2.94 -7.35
CA THR A 178 -13.56 1.83 -6.42
C THR A 178 -15.02 1.46 -6.26
N GLY A 179 -15.28 0.17 -5.99
CA GLY A 179 -16.60 -0.34 -5.60
C GLY A 179 -16.91 -0.15 -4.10
N ASP A 180 -15.93 0.34 -3.32
CA ASP A 180 -16.09 0.62 -1.90
C ASP A 180 -17.05 1.79 -1.65
N ARG A 181 -17.58 1.85 -0.42
CA ARG A 181 -18.39 2.96 0.07
C ARG A 181 -17.63 4.29 0.03
N ALA A 182 -18.37 5.38 -0.14
CA ALA A 182 -17.83 6.73 -0.28
C ALA A 182 -16.93 7.16 0.89
N ASP A 183 -17.33 6.87 2.13
CA ASP A 183 -16.58 7.22 3.35
C ASP A 183 -15.18 6.58 3.39
N ALA A 184 -15.10 5.28 3.12
CA ALA A 184 -13.83 4.56 3.06
C ALA A 184 -12.96 5.03 1.87
N ALA A 185 -13.58 5.18 0.69
CA ALA A 185 -12.90 5.59 -0.53
C ALA A 185 -12.32 7.01 -0.44
N GLU A 186 -13.07 7.97 0.10
CA GLU A 186 -12.61 9.34 0.31
C GLU A 186 -11.45 9.42 1.29
N THR A 187 -11.47 8.57 2.33
CA THR A 187 -10.38 8.52 3.31
C THR A 187 -9.09 8.05 2.65
N VAL A 188 -9.14 6.98 1.85
CA VAL A 188 -7.99 6.53 1.05
C VAL A 188 -7.54 7.63 0.08
N GLY A 189 -8.48 8.26 -0.63
CA GLY A 189 -8.17 9.33 -1.57
C GLY A 189 -7.46 10.53 -0.92
N ARG A 190 -7.89 10.93 0.29
CA ARG A 190 -7.27 12.02 1.06
C ARG A 190 -5.86 11.65 1.55
N ILE A 191 -5.67 10.43 2.05
CA ILE A 191 -4.36 9.95 2.53
C ILE A 191 -3.36 9.88 1.38
N VAL A 192 -3.78 9.35 0.23
CA VAL A 192 -2.91 9.15 -0.94
C VAL A 192 -2.68 10.46 -1.73
N GLY A 193 -3.60 11.44 -1.63
CA GLY A 193 -3.49 12.73 -2.31
C GLY A 193 -4.01 12.71 -3.76
N VAL A 194 -5.11 12.02 -4.01
CA VAL A 194 -5.80 11.99 -5.31
C VAL A 194 -6.67 13.24 -5.52
N ASP A 195 -6.98 13.59 -6.77
CA ASP A 195 -7.77 14.78 -7.13
C ASP A 195 -9.28 14.53 -7.12
N ALA A 196 -9.69 13.28 -7.36
CA ALA A 196 -11.10 12.89 -7.36
C ALA A 196 -11.26 11.42 -6.95
N VAL A 197 -12.40 11.10 -6.34
CA VAL A 197 -12.79 9.75 -5.95
C VAL A 197 -14.14 9.44 -6.58
N ARG A 198 -14.23 8.30 -7.27
CA ARG A 198 -15.47 7.68 -7.72
C ARG A 198 -15.62 6.38 -6.95
N SER A 199 -16.53 6.39 -5.98
CA SER A 199 -16.84 5.27 -5.09
C SER A 199 -18.10 4.55 -5.53
N GLU A 200 -18.35 3.38 -4.95
CA GLU A 200 -19.53 2.54 -5.20
C GLU A 200 -19.72 2.19 -6.68
N CYS A 201 -18.63 2.23 -7.46
CA CYS A 201 -18.68 2.04 -8.90
C CYS A 201 -18.79 0.56 -9.26
N ASP A 202 -19.81 0.22 -10.04
CA ASP A 202 -19.86 -1.05 -10.75
C ASP A 202 -18.91 -1.06 -11.99
N PRO A 203 -18.71 -2.21 -12.66
CA PRO A 203 -17.83 -2.27 -13.83
C PRO A 203 -18.24 -1.34 -14.98
N GLY A 204 -19.53 -1.08 -15.18
CA GLY A 204 -20.05 -0.17 -16.20
C GLY A 204 -19.81 1.29 -15.83
N GLU A 205 -19.99 1.64 -14.55
CA GLU A 205 -19.68 2.98 -14.04
C GLU A 205 -18.18 3.29 -14.09
N LYS A 206 -17.32 2.30 -13.81
CA LYS A 206 -15.87 2.42 -14.02
C LYS A 206 -15.55 2.77 -15.48
N LEU A 207 -16.19 2.12 -16.45
CA LEU A 207 -15.99 2.40 -17.88
C LEU A 207 -16.46 3.80 -18.24
N ALA A 208 -17.64 4.22 -17.79
CA ALA A 208 -18.15 5.57 -18.03
C ALA A 208 -17.21 6.64 -17.46
N ALA A 209 -16.67 6.43 -16.26
CA ALA A 209 -15.71 7.34 -15.66
C ALA A 209 -14.41 7.45 -16.48
N ILE A 210 -13.94 6.35 -17.07
CA ILE A 210 -12.76 6.36 -17.95
C ILE A 210 -13.05 7.15 -19.23
N GLU A 211 -14.23 6.97 -19.83
CA GLU A 211 -14.64 7.71 -21.03
C GLU A 211 -14.76 9.23 -20.76
N ASP A 212 -15.31 9.61 -19.61
CA ASP A 212 -15.41 11.00 -19.16
C ASP A 212 -14.03 11.66 -19.04
N GLU A 213 -13.07 10.99 -18.39
CA GLU A 213 -11.71 11.50 -18.21
C GLU A 213 -10.94 11.54 -19.55
N ARG A 214 -11.19 10.58 -20.43
CA ARG A 214 -10.61 10.48 -21.79
C ARG A 214 -11.05 11.62 -22.70
N ALA A 215 -12.21 12.24 -22.44
CA ALA A 215 -12.63 13.44 -23.16
C ALA A 215 -11.74 14.66 -22.84
N SER A 216 -11.03 14.65 -21.70
CA SER A 216 -10.20 15.78 -21.25
C SER A 216 -8.75 15.67 -21.70
N ASP A 217 -8.11 14.50 -21.53
CA ASP A 217 -6.71 14.29 -21.89
C ASP A 217 -6.39 12.79 -22.03
N THR A 218 -5.17 12.44 -22.44
CA THR A 218 -4.75 11.04 -22.56
C THR A 218 -4.78 10.35 -21.20
N THR A 219 -5.54 9.26 -21.13
CA THR A 219 -5.82 8.52 -19.90
C THR A 219 -4.94 7.30 -19.69
N MET A 220 -4.73 6.93 -18.43
CA MET A 220 -4.09 5.68 -18.05
C MET A 220 -4.87 5.06 -16.91
N MET A 221 -5.20 3.77 -17.03
CA MET A 221 -5.86 3.00 -15.97
C MET A 221 -4.86 2.01 -15.38
N VAL A 222 -4.78 1.95 -14.05
CA VAL A 222 -3.92 1.02 -13.30
C VAL A 222 -4.80 0.08 -12.48
N GLY A 223 -4.60 -1.24 -12.63
CA GLY A 223 -5.38 -2.27 -11.94
C GLY A 223 -4.55 -3.54 -11.69
N ASP A 224 -4.94 -4.34 -10.71
CA ASP A 224 -4.24 -5.60 -10.35
C ASP A 224 -5.00 -6.87 -10.79
N GLY A 225 -6.31 -6.77 -11.07
CA GLY A 225 -7.21 -7.92 -11.06
C GLY A 225 -7.97 -8.17 -12.35
N VAL A 226 -8.40 -9.44 -12.53
CA VAL A 226 -9.23 -9.98 -13.63
C VAL A 226 -10.48 -9.13 -13.91
N ASN A 227 -11.02 -8.49 -12.86
CA ASN A 227 -12.22 -7.67 -12.94
C ASN A 227 -11.99 -6.31 -13.63
N ASP A 228 -10.74 -5.84 -13.70
CA ASP A 228 -10.40 -4.55 -14.30
C ASP A 228 -9.95 -4.68 -15.76
N ALA A 229 -9.88 -5.89 -16.32
CA ALA A 229 -9.50 -6.09 -17.72
C ALA A 229 -10.32 -5.23 -18.71
N PRO A 230 -11.67 -5.09 -18.57
CA PRO A 230 -12.45 -4.18 -19.41
C PRO A 230 -12.04 -2.71 -19.24
N ALA A 231 -11.82 -2.27 -18.00
CA ALA A 231 -11.41 -0.90 -17.68
C ALA A 231 -10.01 -0.58 -18.24
N LEU A 232 -9.06 -1.52 -18.12
CA LEU A 232 -7.72 -1.40 -18.69
C LEU A 232 -7.75 -1.26 -20.21
N ALA A 233 -8.62 -2.02 -20.88
CA ALA A 233 -8.77 -1.97 -22.34
C ALA A 233 -9.45 -0.68 -22.85
N ALA A 234 -10.27 -0.03 -22.02
CA ALA A 234 -10.99 1.19 -22.39
C ALA A 234 -10.13 2.47 -22.29
N ALA A 235 -9.11 2.46 -21.42
CA ALA A 235 -8.18 3.58 -21.30
C ALA A 235 -7.26 3.72 -22.53
N ASP A 236 -6.62 4.89 -22.70
CA ASP A 236 -5.60 5.04 -23.75
C ASP A 236 -4.35 4.19 -23.48
N VAL A 237 -4.07 3.95 -22.20
CA VAL A 237 -3.02 3.06 -21.71
C VAL A 237 -3.54 2.24 -20.54
N GLY A 238 -3.70 0.94 -20.73
CA GLY A 238 -3.95 0.00 -19.63
C GLY A 238 -2.66 -0.46 -18.97
N VAL A 239 -2.58 -0.38 -17.63
CA VAL A 239 -1.44 -0.85 -16.83
C VAL A 239 -1.88 -1.94 -15.87
N ALA A 240 -1.30 -3.14 -15.99
CA ALA A 240 -1.55 -4.26 -15.07
C ALA A 240 -0.37 -4.51 -14.13
N LEU A 241 -0.66 -4.83 -12.87
CA LEU A 241 0.33 -5.35 -11.91
C LEU A 241 0.45 -6.87 -12.04
N ALA A 242 1.47 -7.36 -12.75
CA ALA A 242 1.71 -8.80 -12.96
C ALA A 242 2.53 -9.48 -11.85
N ALA A 243 3.00 -8.74 -10.85
CA ALA A 243 3.72 -9.29 -9.70
C ALA A 243 2.91 -10.36 -8.93
N ARG A 244 1.60 -10.43 -9.17
CA ARG A 244 0.64 -11.32 -8.50
C ARG A 244 0.28 -12.57 -9.34
N GLY A 245 0.96 -12.78 -10.46
CA GLY A 245 0.72 -13.88 -11.40
C GLY A 245 0.21 -13.41 -12.75
N ALA A 246 0.30 -14.26 -13.78
CA ALA A 246 -0.28 -13.97 -15.09
C ALA A 246 -1.82 -14.04 -15.00
N THR A 247 -2.48 -12.89 -15.09
CA THR A 247 -3.95 -12.75 -15.06
C THR A 247 -4.47 -12.31 -16.44
N ALA A 248 -5.78 -12.45 -16.67
CA ALA A 248 -6.45 -11.91 -17.87
C ALA A 248 -6.15 -10.41 -18.07
N SER A 249 -5.90 -9.67 -16.98
CA SER A 249 -5.55 -8.25 -17.01
C SER A 249 -4.13 -8.00 -17.53
N SER A 250 -3.18 -8.90 -17.23
CA SER A 250 -1.85 -8.85 -17.83
C SER A 250 -1.88 -9.13 -19.34
N GLU A 251 -2.84 -9.89 -19.85
CA GLU A 251 -3.06 -10.06 -21.29
C GLU A 251 -3.68 -8.82 -21.93
N ALA A 252 -4.72 -8.26 -21.29
CA ALA A 252 -5.45 -7.09 -21.77
C ALA A 252 -4.66 -5.77 -21.70
N ALA A 253 -3.74 -5.61 -20.76
CA ALA A 253 -3.02 -4.36 -20.54
C ALA A 253 -1.95 -4.08 -21.60
N ASP A 254 -1.75 -2.81 -21.93
CA ASP A 254 -0.67 -2.35 -22.80
C ASP A 254 0.69 -2.30 -22.09
N VAL A 255 0.69 -2.07 -20.78
CA VAL A 255 1.88 -1.99 -19.93
C VAL A 255 1.72 -2.97 -18.77
N VAL A 256 2.80 -3.68 -18.47
CA VAL A 256 2.83 -4.69 -17.40
C VAL A 256 3.96 -4.38 -16.43
N LEU A 257 3.61 -4.21 -15.15
CA LEU A 257 4.56 -4.10 -14.05
C LEU A 257 4.89 -5.50 -13.54
N THR A 258 6.12 -5.96 -13.75
CA THR A 258 6.58 -7.30 -13.35
C THR A 258 7.05 -7.36 -11.90
N VAL A 259 7.17 -6.20 -11.26
CA VAL A 259 7.54 -6.02 -9.86
C VAL A 259 6.40 -5.30 -9.15
N ASP A 260 6.25 -5.52 -7.85
CA ASP A 260 5.20 -4.86 -7.03
C ASP A 260 5.60 -3.42 -6.68
N ARG A 261 5.95 -2.65 -7.70
CA ARG A 261 6.47 -1.27 -7.61
C ARG A 261 5.76 -0.39 -8.61
N VAL A 262 4.63 0.17 -8.19
CA VAL A 262 3.84 1.07 -9.03
C VAL A 262 4.55 2.43 -9.21
N ASP A 263 5.46 2.80 -8.30
CA ASP A 263 6.33 3.98 -8.44
C ASP A 263 7.23 3.92 -9.69
N ALA A 264 7.56 2.73 -10.19
CA ALA A 264 8.29 2.54 -11.46
C ALA A 264 7.52 3.06 -12.69
N LEU A 265 6.21 3.30 -12.58
CA LEU A 265 5.42 3.89 -13.65
C LEU A 265 5.84 5.34 -13.94
N ALA A 266 6.29 6.09 -12.92
CA ALA A 266 6.83 7.43 -13.11
C ALA A 266 8.08 7.42 -13.99
N ASP A 267 8.99 6.46 -13.76
CA ASP A 267 10.16 6.25 -14.61
C ASP A 267 9.77 5.90 -16.04
N ALA A 268 8.78 5.02 -16.21
CA ALA A 268 8.30 4.60 -17.52
C ALA A 268 7.78 5.81 -18.32
N ILE A 269 7.03 6.70 -17.68
CA ILE A 269 6.56 7.95 -18.28
C ILE A 269 7.73 8.86 -18.67
N LEU A 270 8.72 9.06 -17.80
CA LEU A 270 9.90 9.88 -18.08
C LEU A 270 10.73 9.33 -19.25
N VAL A 271 10.92 8.02 -19.29
CA VAL A 271 11.59 7.30 -20.39
C VAL A 271 10.80 7.44 -21.68
N ALA A 272 9.48 7.27 -21.64
CA ALA A 272 8.60 7.43 -22.80
C ALA A 272 8.67 8.88 -23.35
N GLN A 273 8.60 9.89 -22.49
CA GLN A 273 8.71 11.31 -22.87
C GLN A 273 10.07 11.63 -23.49
N ARG A 274 11.17 11.14 -22.90
CA ARG A 274 12.51 11.30 -23.46
C ARG A 274 12.61 10.61 -24.83
N SER A 275 12.13 9.39 -24.94
CA SER A 275 12.18 8.60 -26.19
C SER A 275 11.42 9.29 -27.30
N ARG A 276 10.20 9.78 -27.02
CA ARG A 276 9.38 10.56 -27.97
C ARG A 276 10.08 11.85 -28.42
N ARG A 277 10.75 12.55 -27.52
CA ARG A 277 11.54 13.75 -27.85
C ARG A 277 12.73 13.43 -28.74
N ILE A 278 13.48 12.37 -28.44
CA ILE A 278 14.63 11.92 -29.25
C ILE A 278 14.16 11.47 -30.65
N ALA A 279 13.08 10.71 -30.73
CA ALA A 279 12.49 10.28 -32.00
C ALA A 279 12.10 11.49 -32.86
N ARG A 280 11.42 12.49 -32.28
CA ARG A 280 11.09 13.74 -32.99
C ARG A 280 12.32 14.51 -33.45
N GLN A 281 13.39 14.54 -32.66
CA GLN A 281 14.65 15.17 -33.06
C GLN A 281 15.30 14.44 -34.23
N ALA A 282 15.36 13.11 -34.19
CA ALA A 282 15.91 12.30 -35.27
C ALA A 282 15.11 12.49 -36.57
N VAL A 283 13.78 12.40 -36.49
CA VAL A 283 12.88 12.59 -37.65
C VAL A 283 12.99 14.00 -38.21
N ALA A 284 12.90 15.03 -37.37
CA ALA A 284 12.95 16.41 -37.84
C ALA A 284 14.32 16.77 -38.45
N THR A 285 15.41 16.25 -37.88
CA THR A 285 16.76 16.46 -38.41
C THR A 285 16.95 15.72 -39.73
N GLY A 286 16.57 14.45 -39.80
CA GLY A 286 16.68 13.64 -41.01
C GLY A 286 15.85 14.22 -42.16
N MET A 287 14.55 14.45 -41.92
CA MET A 287 13.66 15.04 -42.93
C MET A 287 14.10 16.44 -43.35
N GLY A 288 14.54 17.28 -42.39
CA GLY A 288 15.01 18.62 -42.68
C GLY A 288 16.25 18.63 -43.57
N LEU A 289 17.25 17.81 -43.26
CA LEU A 289 18.47 17.70 -44.07
C LEU A 289 18.18 17.11 -45.45
N SER A 290 17.34 16.07 -45.54
CA SER A 290 16.94 15.49 -46.84
C SER A 290 16.18 16.48 -47.70
N LEU A 291 15.27 17.28 -47.14
CA LEU A 291 14.57 18.33 -47.89
C LEU A 291 15.55 19.38 -48.43
N VAL A 292 16.51 19.82 -47.62
CA VAL A 292 17.55 20.77 -48.07
C VAL A 292 18.38 20.16 -49.19
N ALA A 293 18.83 18.91 -49.05
CA ALA A 293 19.59 18.21 -50.09
C ALA A 293 18.79 18.08 -51.40
N MET A 294 17.50 17.77 -51.32
CA MET A 294 16.61 17.71 -52.49
C MET A 294 16.47 19.06 -53.20
N LEU A 295 16.36 20.17 -52.46
CA LEU A 295 16.29 21.51 -53.06
C LEU A 295 17.59 21.87 -53.77
N VAL A 296 18.74 21.53 -53.18
CA VAL A 296 20.07 21.74 -53.79
C VAL A 296 20.21 20.88 -55.06
N ALA A 297 19.73 19.64 -55.04
CA ALA A 297 19.70 18.76 -56.21
C ALA A 297 18.78 19.29 -57.31
N ALA A 298 17.57 19.76 -56.95
CA ALA A 298 16.61 20.33 -57.90
C ALA A 298 17.14 21.60 -58.58
N ALA A 299 17.99 22.38 -57.89
CA ALA A 299 18.69 23.53 -58.45
C ALA A 299 19.91 23.13 -59.32
N GLY A 300 20.23 21.83 -59.45
CA GLY A 300 21.30 21.30 -60.29
C GLY A 300 22.68 21.26 -59.63
N PHE A 301 22.79 21.58 -58.34
CA PHE A 301 24.07 21.67 -57.63
C PHE A 301 24.54 20.34 -57.01
N LEU A 302 23.71 19.28 -57.04
CA LEU A 302 24.04 17.99 -56.42
C LEU A 302 23.91 16.83 -57.43
N PRO A 303 25.03 16.25 -57.89
CA PRO A 303 25.02 15.07 -58.76
C PRO A 303 24.42 13.84 -58.07
N PRO A 304 23.75 12.92 -58.80
CA PRO A 304 23.06 11.77 -58.19
C PRO A 304 23.93 10.88 -57.29
N ALA A 305 25.16 10.57 -57.71
CA ALA A 305 26.07 9.73 -56.93
C ALA A 305 26.48 10.39 -55.61
N ALA A 306 26.75 11.70 -55.62
CA ALA A 306 27.06 12.47 -54.41
C ALA A 306 25.84 12.61 -53.50
N GLY A 307 24.65 12.80 -54.08
CA GLY A 307 23.38 12.83 -53.35
C GLY A 307 23.08 11.53 -52.62
N ALA A 308 23.35 10.38 -53.26
CA ALA A 308 23.19 9.07 -52.61
C ALA A 308 24.09 8.92 -51.38
N VAL A 309 25.39 9.24 -51.50
CA VAL A 309 26.33 9.20 -50.36
C VAL A 309 25.91 10.18 -49.25
N LEU A 310 25.46 11.39 -49.63
CA LEU A 310 24.96 12.36 -48.66
C LEU A 310 23.74 11.85 -47.90
N GLN A 311 22.81 11.16 -48.57
CA GLN A 311 21.64 10.57 -47.92
C GLN A 311 22.04 9.52 -46.88
N GLU A 312 23.01 8.65 -47.19
CA GLU A 312 23.54 7.68 -46.22
C GLU A 312 24.13 8.37 -44.97
N VAL A 313 24.83 9.49 -45.14
CA VAL A 313 25.36 10.28 -44.01
C VAL A 313 24.22 10.87 -43.16
N ILE A 314 23.16 11.37 -43.80
CA ILE A 314 21.96 11.89 -43.10
C ILE A 314 21.28 10.77 -42.30
N ASP A 315 21.15 9.58 -42.88
CA ASP A 315 20.52 8.43 -42.23
C ASP A 315 21.35 7.95 -41.03
N VAL A 316 22.68 7.85 -41.17
CA VAL A 316 23.60 7.51 -40.06
C VAL A 316 23.51 8.54 -38.94
N LEU A 317 23.41 9.84 -39.26
CA LEU A 317 23.22 10.89 -38.27
C LEU A 317 21.88 10.74 -37.53
N ALA A 318 20.79 10.47 -38.25
CA ALA A 318 19.47 10.26 -37.66
C ALA A 318 19.46 9.03 -36.72
N ILE A 319 20.10 7.94 -37.12
CA ILE A 319 20.32 6.74 -36.29
C ILE A 319 21.14 7.10 -35.05
N GLY A 320 22.23 7.86 -35.20
CA GLY A 320 23.07 8.31 -34.09
C GLY A 320 22.30 9.14 -33.06
N ILE A 321 21.39 10.00 -33.51
CA ILE A 321 20.49 10.75 -32.61
C ILE A 321 19.53 9.78 -31.90
N ALA A 322 18.92 8.84 -32.62
CA ALA A 322 17.99 7.86 -32.06
C ALA A 322 18.65 6.96 -30.99
N LEU A 323 19.90 6.54 -31.20
CA LEU A 323 20.66 5.70 -30.26
C LEU A 323 20.89 6.37 -28.89
N ARG A 324 20.76 7.71 -28.78
CA ARG A 324 20.77 8.40 -27.48
C ARG A 324 19.64 7.96 -26.55
N ALA A 325 18.60 7.28 -27.06
CA ALA A 325 17.52 6.72 -26.24
C ALA A 325 18.00 5.53 -25.39
N VAL A 326 19.08 4.85 -25.77
CA VAL A 326 19.66 3.72 -25.03
C VAL A 326 20.50 4.21 -23.83
N LEU A 327 21.00 5.44 -23.90
CA LEU A 327 21.83 6.01 -22.83
C LEU A 327 21.01 6.28 -21.55
N PRO A 328 21.59 6.09 -20.36
CA PRO A 328 20.92 6.31 -19.08
C PRO A 328 20.25 7.67 -19.00
N GLY A 329 19.07 7.72 -18.37
CA GLY A 329 18.27 8.93 -18.22
C GLY A 329 18.03 9.33 -16.79
N ARG A 330 17.24 10.38 -16.63
CA ARG A 330 16.67 10.71 -15.32
C ARG A 330 15.72 9.59 -14.92
N THR A 331 16.02 8.96 -13.80
CA THR A 331 15.12 8.09 -13.06
C THR A 331 14.61 8.87 -11.85
N HIS A 332 13.34 8.66 -11.53
CA HIS A 332 12.73 9.11 -10.28
C HIS A 332 13.05 8.14 -9.15
N THR A 333 13.20 6.84 -9.44
CA THR A 333 13.51 5.86 -8.40
C THR A 333 14.88 6.10 -7.77
N VAL A 334 14.90 6.19 -6.44
CA VAL A 334 16.13 6.26 -5.67
C VAL A 334 16.73 4.85 -5.57
N GLU A 335 17.99 4.71 -5.98
CA GLU A 335 18.77 3.50 -5.74
C GLU A 335 19.60 3.67 -4.47
N LEU A 336 19.33 2.82 -3.47
CA LEU A 336 20.09 2.78 -2.22
C LEU A 336 21.30 1.85 -2.37
N PRO A 337 22.48 2.21 -1.81
CA PRO A 337 23.60 1.29 -1.69
C PRO A 337 23.21 0.01 -0.96
N ALA A 338 23.77 -1.14 -1.35
CA ALA A 338 23.43 -2.44 -0.74
C ALA A 338 23.63 -2.47 0.80
N ALA A 339 24.63 -1.73 1.31
CA ALA A 339 24.86 -1.59 2.75
C ALA A 339 23.73 -0.81 3.45
N ASP A 340 23.21 0.25 2.81
CA ASP A 340 22.09 1.04 3.33
C ASP A 340 20.80 0.23 3.30
N VAL A 341 20.57 -0.57 2.24
CA VAL A 341 19.43 -1.51 2.15
C VAL A 341 19.48 -2.54 3.27
N ALA A 342 20.65 -3.15 3.51
CA ALA A 342 20.81 -4.13 4.59
C ALA A 342 20.57 -3.51 5.97
N ALA A 343 21.12 -2.33 6.24
CA ALA A 343 20.91 -1.61 7.49
C ALA A 343 19.43 -1.23 7.69
N ALA A 344 18.77 -0.74 6.66
CA ALA A 344 17.35 -0.36 6.75
C ALA A 344 16.42 -1.57 6.89
N HIS A 345 16.76 -2.75 6.34
CA HIS A 345 16.02 -3.99 6.64
C HIS A 345 16.18 -4.47 8.08
N GLU A 346 17.37 -4.32 8.66
CA GLU A 346 17.62 -4.62 10.08
C GLU A 346 16.75 -3.72 10.98
N LEU A 347 16.77 -2.41 10.72
CA LEU A 347 15.96 -1.42 11.45
C LEU A 347 14.47 -1.66 11.24
N ARG A 348 14.05 -2.09 10.04
CA ARG A 348 12.65 -2.48 9.79
C ARG A 348 12.19 -3.63 10.69
N ALA A 349 13.04 -4.64 10.90
CA ALA A 349 12.71 -5.75 11.78
C ALA A 349 12.59 -5.31 13.24
N GLN A 350 13.41 -4.35 13.67
CA GLN A 350 13.32 -3.74 15.00
C GLN A 350 12.04 -2.90 15.14
N HIS A 351 11.71 -2.10 14.12
CA HIS A 351 10.46 -1.35 14.04
C HIS A 351 9.24 -2.26 14.15
N ASP A 352 9.19 -3.35 13.35
CA ASP A 352 8.09 -4.31 13.40
C ASP A 352 7.95 -4.97 14.79
N ALA A 353 9.04 -5.15 15.54
CA ALA A 353 9.00 -5.61 16.92
C ALA A 353 8.49 -4.53 17.90
N ALA A 354 8.87 -3.27 17.68
CA ALA A 354 8.41 -2.13 18.49
C ALA A 354 6.90 -1.90 18.38
N LEU A 355 6.29 -2.21 17.23
CA LEU A 355 4.83 -2.12 17.02
C LEU A 355 4.02 -2.94 18.04
N VAL A 356 4.57 -4.03 18.56
CA VAL A 356 3.93 -4.83 19.62
C VAL A 356 3.80 -4.01 20.91
N VAL A 357 4.82 -3.22 21.25
CA VAL A 357 4.79 -2.32 22.41
C VAL A 357 3.75 -1.21 22.20
N VAL A 358 3.65 -0.67 20.98
CA VAL A 358 2.71 0.40 20.63
C VAL A 358 1.25 -0.05 20.84
N GLU A 359 0.89 -1.26 20.41
CA GLU A 359 -0.48 -1.76 20.58
C GLU A 359 -0.84 -2.02 22.05
N GLN A 360 0.12 -2.41 22.88
CA GLN A 360 -0.10 -2.57 24.32
C GLN A 360 -0.39 -1.27 25.04
N ILE A 361 -0.01 -0.11 24.48
CA ILE A 361 -0.38 1.20 25.04
C ILE A 361 -1.89 1.34 25.14
N ARG A 362 -2.60 0.94 24.08
CA ARG A 362 -4.06 0.99 24.04
C ARG A 362 -4.66 -0.03 25.01
N GLU A 363 -4.16 -1.26 25.04
CA GLU A 363 -4.66 -2.30 25.94
C GLU A 363 -4.54 -1.89 27.41
N VAL A 364 -3.39 -1.33 27.81
CA VAL A 364 -3.18 -0.82 29.16
C VAL A 364 -4.07 0.39 29.43
N ALA A 365 -4.17 1.34 28.49
CA ALA A 365 -5.05 2.51 28.65
C ALA A 365 -6.53 2.14 28.83
N ASP A 366 -7.00 1.12 28.09
CA ASP A 366 -8.37 0.61 28.17
C ASP A 366 -8.61 -0.16 29.49
N ALA A 367 -7.58 -0.84 30.03
CA ALA A 367 -7.65 -1.61 31.26
C ALA A 367 -7.61 -0.75 32.54
N LEU A 368 -7.17 0.52 32.46
CA LEU A 368 -7.20 1.46 33.59
C LEU A 368 -8.66 1.79 33.98
N ASP A 369 -9.16 1.09 34.99
CA ASP A 369 -10.49 1.23 35.55
C ASP A 369 -10.47 1.98 36.89
N ALA A 370 -11.46 2.84 37.10
CA ALA A 370 -11.66 3.53 38.38
C ALA A 370 -12.16 2.58 39.48
N ALA A 371 -12.69 1.40 39.12
CA ALA A 371 -13.14 0.39 40.08
C ALA A 371 -11.99 -0.40 40.73
N ASP A 372 -10.83 -0.49 40.07
CA ASP A 372 -9.63 -1.19 40.56
C ASP A 372 -8.37 -0.37 40.20
N PRO A 373 -7.97 0.58 41.06
CA PRO A 373 -6.92 1.55 40.76
C PRO A 373 -5.52 0.93 40.86
N ASP A 374 -5.12 0.20 39.81
CA ASP A 374 -3.78 -0.37 39.66
C ASP A 374 -2.99 0.30 38.51
N LEU A 375 -1.86 0.92 38.84
CA LEU A 375 -0.93 1.50 37.87
C LEU A 375 0.24 0.56 37.51
N GLY A 376 0.35 -0.61 38.14
CA GLY A 376 1.40 -1.60 37.88
C GLY A 376 1.57 -1.94 36.39
N PRO A 377 0.50 -2.24 35.63
CA PRO A 377 0.59 -2.45 34.19
C PRO A 377 1.13 -1.24 33.42
N ALA A 378 0.76 -0.02 33.82
CA ALA A 378 1.25 1.22 33.21
C ALA A 378 2.73 1.47 33.51
N ARG A 379 3.20 1.15 34.72
CA ARG A 379 4.63 1.20 35.07
C ARG A 379 5.44 0.20 34.25
N GLY A 380 4.98 -1.05 34.15
CA GLY A 380 5.64 -2.09 33.36
C GLY A 380 5.71 -1.73 31.86
N LEU A 381 4.66 -1.10 31.33
CA LEU A 381 4.67 -0.56 29.97
C LEU A 381 5.66 0.60 29.82
N ALA A 382 5.71 1.54 30.77
CA ALA A 382 6.63 2.67 30.72
C ALA A 382 8.10 2.25 30.71
N ASP A 383 8.46 1.20 31.45
CA ASP A 383 9.80 0.62 31.41
C ASP A 383 10.13 0.05 30.02
N ARG A 384 9.19 -0.69 29.42
CA ARG A 384 9.38 -1.22 28.05
C ARG A 384 9.43 -0.14 26.98
N LEU A 385 8.66 0.92 27.12
CA LEU A 385 8.76 2.08 26.23
C LEU A 385 10.17 2.69 26.28
N ARG A 386 10.82 2.67 27.44
CA ARG A 386 12.19 3.18 27.59
C ARG A 386 13.26 2.21 27.09
N THR A 387 13.11 0.90 27.36
CA THR A 387 14.14 -0.10 27.02
C THR A 387 14.05 -0.61 25.60
N ASP A 388 12.84 -0.62 25.02
CA ASP A 388 12.59 -1.23 23.72
C ASP A 388 12.35 -0.12 22.68
N LEU A 389 11.31 0.70 22.89
CA LEU A 389 10.89 1.72 21.91
C LEU A 389 11.91 2.86 21.79
N LEU A 390 12.28 3.55 22.88
CA LEU A 390 13.22 4.68 22.78
C LEU A 390 14.63 4.27 22.33
N VAL A 391 15.03 3.01 22.53
CA VAL A 391 16.29 2.50 22.00
C VAL A 391 16.21 2.35 20.48
N HIS A 392 15.09 1.83 19.97
CA HIS A 392 14.79 1.75 18.54
C HIS A 392 14.75 3.15 17.88
N GLU A 393 13.97 4.08 18.43
CA GLU A 393 13.83 5.45 17.89
C GLU A 393 15.17 6.21 17.79
N ARG A 394 16.05 6.02 18.77
CA ARG A 394 17.41 6.60 18.75
C ARG A 394 18.29 5.94 17.69
N ALA A 395 18.16 4.62 17.51
CA ALA A 395 18.87 3.91 16.44
C ALA A 395 18.42 4.40 15.05
N ASP A 396 17.13 4.71 14.87
CA ASP A 396 16.62 5.29 13.64
C ASP A 396 17.15 6.70 13.39
N GLU A 397 17.20 7.56 14.41
CA GLU A 397 17.81 8.88 14.29
C GLU A 397 19.30 8.80 13.90
N GLU A 398 20.04 7.82 14.44
CA GLU A 398 21.47 7.64 14.16
C GLU A 398 21.76 6.98 12.81
N ARG A 399 20.89 6.06 12.35
CA ARG A 399 21.16 5.20 11.18
C ARG A 399 20.18 5.40 10.03
N LEU A 400 18.88 5.40 10.31
CA LEU A 400 17.82 5.50 9.29
C LEU A 400 17.71 6.90 8.71
N VAL A 401 17.65 7.92 9.58
CA VAL A 401 17.50 9.32 9.18
C VAL A 401 18.62 9.77 8.23
N PRO A 402 19.91 9.44 8.46
CA PRO A 402 20.97 9.71 7.49
C PRO A 402 20.80 8.99 6.14
N ILE A 403 20.25 7.77 6.11
CA ILE A 403 19.93 7.05 4.87
C ILE A 403 18.85 7.81 4.10
N VAL A 404 17.77 8.21 4.77
CA VAL A 404 16.68 9.00 4.18
C VAL A 404 17.19 10.36 3.67
N ALA A 405 18.04 11.04 4.44
CA ALA A 405 18.62 12.33 4.02
C ALA A 405 19.48 12.20 2.75
N ARG A 406 20.23 11.11 2.58
CA ARG A 406 20.98 10.84 1.34
C ARG A 406 20.06 10.52 0.17
N ALA A 407 18.96 9.82 0.43
CA ALA A 407 18.02 9.35 -0.57
C ALA A 407 17.09 10.46 -1.11
N LEU A 408 16.50 11.25 -0.20
CA LEU A 408 15.42 12.19 -0.48
C LEU A 408 15.79 13.65 -0.18
N GLY A 409 16.96 13.88 0.41
CA GLY A 409 17.44 15.19 0.84
C GLY A 409 17.07 15.52 2.30
N PRO A 410 17.73 16.53 2.90
CA PRO A 410 17.59 16.83 4.33
C PRO A 410 16.19 17.29 4.77
N GLN A 411 15.39 17.85 3.86
CA GLN A 411 14.05 18.32 4.21
C GLN A 411 13.08 17.16 4.47
N ALA A 412 13.32 16.00 3.87
CA ALA A 412 12.49 14.81 4.05
C ALA A 412 12.60 14.24 5.48
N THR A 413 13.65 14.60 6.23
CA THR A 413 13.88 14.05 7.58
C THR A 413 13.34 14.93 8.70
N TYR A 414 13.00 16.20 8.45
CA TYR A 414 12.59 17.13 9.51
C TYR A 414 11.34 16.67 10.27
N ALA A 415 10.37 16.10 9.56
CA ALA A 415 9.17 15.57 10.20
C ALA A 415 9.50 14.35 11.07
N LEU A 416 10.35 13.43 10.57
CA LEU A 416 10.81 12.24 11.30
C LEU A 416 11.54 12.60 12.59
N SER A 417 12.61 13.40 12.50
CA SER A 417 13.39 13.81 13.67
C SER A 417 12.55 14.58 14.68
N ARG A 418 11.58 15.40 14.23
CA ARG A 418 10.65 16.09 15.12
C ARG A 418 9.71 15.11 15.82
N SER A 419 9.20 14.09 15.12
CA SER A 419 8.36 13.07 15.75
C SER A 419 9.12 12.21 16.76
N HIS A 420 10.38 11.84 16.50
CA HIS A 420 11.23 11.13 17.47
C HIS A 420 11.37 11.96 18.76
N ALA A 421 11.66 13.26 18.64
CA ALA A 421 11.77 14.15 19.79
C ALA A 421 10.45 14.28 20.58
N GLU A 422 9.31 14.29 19.89
CA GLU A 422 7.99 14.32 20.54
C GLU A 422 7.69 13.00 21.27
N ILE A 423 8.04 11.85 20.69
CA ILE A 423 7.90 10.54 21.34
C ILE A 423 8.72 10.49 22.63
N GLU A 424 9.99 10.90 22.57
CA GLU A 424 10.87 10.96 23.74
C GLU A 424 10.29 11.88 24.82
N HIS A 425 9.75 13.03 24.42
CA HIS A 425 9.08 13.95 25.35
C HIS A 425 7.84 13.33 26.02
N GLN A 426 6.97 12.67 25.26
CA GLN A 426 5.75 12.05 25.79
C GLN A 426 6.06 10.85 26.69
N VAL A 427 7.04 10.02 26.35
CA VAL A 427 7.50 8.92 27.22
C VAL A 427 8.06 9.48 28.52
N ALA A 428 8.94 10.49 28.47
CA ALA A 428 9.49 11.12 29.67
C ALA A 428 8.42 11.82 30.54
N ARG A 429 7.35 12.34 29.93
CA ARG A 429 6.20 12.89 30.65
C ARG A 429 5.39 11.78 31.35
N LEU A 430 5.10 10.68 30.66
CA LEU A 430 4.41 9.52 31.22
C LEU A 430 5.20 8.92 32.39
N THR A 431 6.51 8.73 32.24
CA THR A 431 7.37 8.19 33.31
C THR A 431 7.31 9.07 34.56
N ARG A 432 7.43 10.40 34.42
CA ARG A 432 7.32 11.31 35.58
C ARG A 432 5.94 11.25 36.24
N LEU A 433 4.86 11.23 35.45
CA LEU A 433 3.50 11.08 35.99
C LEU A 433 3.37 9.80 36.82
N LEU A 434 3.95 8.70 36.37
CA LEU A 434 3.92 7.44 37.10
C LEU A 434 4.83 7.49 38.36
N GLU A 435 6.01 8.10 38.29
CA GLU A 435 6.93 8.24 39.42
C GLU A 435 6.38 9.12 40.55
N ASP A 436 5.57 10.14 40.22
CA ASP A 436 4.98 11.07 41.18
C ASP A 436 3.81 10.47 41.99
N VAL A 437 3.20 9.37 41.50
CA VAL A 437 2.07 8.69 42.17
C VAL A 437 2.61 7.51 42.99
N PRO A 438 2.41 7.45 44.32
CA PRO A 438 2.81 6.32 45.13
C PRO A 438 1.88 5.10 44.95
N ASP A 439 2.44 3.89 45.00
CA ASP A 439 1.68 2.64 44.76
C ASP A 439 0.54 2.41 45.78
N ASP A 440 0.68 2.92 47.01
CA ASP A 440 -0.30 2.72 48.08
C ASP A 440 -1.40 3.80 48.13
N ASP A 441 -1.37 4.82 47.25
CA ASP A 441 -2.28 5.98 47.30
C ASP A 441 -2.69 6.50 45.91
N VAL A 442 -3.04 5.60 44.99
CA VAL A 442 -3.50 5.93 43.64
C VAL A 442 -4.89 6.57 43.67
N GLN A 443 -5.01 7.82 43.18
CA GLN A 443 -6.30 8.50 43.06
C GLN A 443 -6.94 8.28 41.68
N VAL A 444 -8.25 8.50 41.58
CA VAL A 444 -8.99 8.39 40.31
C VAL A 444 -8.52 9.43 39.30
N GLU A 445 -8.14 10.62 39.76
CA GLU A 445 -7.57 11.67 38.93
C GLU A 445 -6.26 11.23 38.26
N ASP A 446 -5.39 10.53 39.00
CA ASP A 446 -4.12 10.00 38.48
C ASP A 446 -4.35 9.01 37.34
N LEU A 447 -5.32 8.10 37.50
CA LEU A 447 -5.72 7.16 36.45
C LEU A 447 -6.18 7.89 35.18
N VAL A 448 -6.96 8.97 35.33
CA VAL A 448 -7.44 9.77 34.19
C VAL A 448 -6.29 10.46 33.49
N GLU A 449 -5.32 11.00 34.23
CA GLU A 449 -4.14 11.66 33.66
C GLU A 449 -3.22 10.67 32.94
N VAL A 450 -2.94 9.52 33.55
CA VAL A 450 -2.14 8.44 32.94
C VAL A 450 -2.83 7.93 31.68
N ARG A 451 -4.13 7.64 31.72
CA ARG A 451 -4.89 7.20 30.54
C ARG A 451 -4.87 8.22 29.41
N ARG A 452 -5.00 9.52 29.73
CA ARG A 452 -4.86 10.59 28.73
C ARG A 452 -3.46 10.65 28.13
N ALA A 453 -2.41 10.49 28.95
CA ALA A 453 -1.03 10.47 28.47
C ALA A 453 -0.76 9.27 27.56
N LEU A 454 -1.28 8.08 27.90
CA LEU A 454 -1.16 6.87 27.09
C LEU A 454 -1.85 7.04 25.73
N TYR A 455 -3.10 7.52 25.67
CA TYR A 455 -3.76 7.74 24.37
C TYR A 455 -3.10 8.84 23.54
N ALA A 456 -2.57 9.90 24.17
CA ALA A 456 -1.81 10.92 23.47
C ALA A 456 -0.54 10.32 22.83
N LEU A 457 0.21 9.53 23.59
CA LEU A 457 1.40 8.82 23.11
C LEU A 457 1.04 7.83 22.00
N TYR A 458 -0.02 7.05 22.15
CA TYR A 458 -0.51 6.12 21.12
C TYR A 458 -0.83 6.86 19.81
N GLY A 459 -1.50 8.01 19.89
CA GLY A 459 -1.81 8.83 18.72
C GLY A 459 -0.56 9.36 18.02
N VAL A 460 0.43 9.85 18.77
CA VAL A 460 1.71 10.32 18.22
C VAL A 460 2.46 9.17 17.55
N LEU A 461 2.56 8.01 18.20
CA LEU A 461 3.25 6.83 17.67
C LEU A 461 2.59 6.31 16.39
N ARG A 462 1.25 6.25 16.34
CA ARG A 462 0.57 5.83 15.11
C ARG A 462 0.86 6.76 13.94
N LEU A 463 0.92 8.06 14.18
CA LEU A 463 1.27 9.02 13.15
C LEU A 463 2.75 8.89 12.75
N HIS A 464 3.65 8.74 13.72
CA HIS A 464 5.07 8.54 13.48
C HIS A 464 5.34 7.29 12.65
N ASN A 465 4.76 6.14 13.03
CA ASN A 465 4.92 4.88 12.29
C ASN A 465 4.45 5.01 10.84
N SER A 466 3.33 5.70 10.62
CA SER A 466 2.86 5.98 9.25
C SER A 466 3.84 6.86 8.47
N LEU A 467 4.45 7.85 9.11
CA LEU A 467 5.43 8.73 8.50
C LEU A 467 6.72 7.97 8.15
N GLU A 468 7.21 7.14 9.06
CA GLU A 468 8.41 6.32 8.87
C GLU A 468 8.21 5.27 7.76
N ASP A 469 7.05 4.61 7.75
CA ASP A 469 6.63 3.72 6.67
C ASP A 469 6.66 4.44 5.31
N GLU A 470 6.13 5.67 5.24
CA GLU A 470 6.03 6.45 4.00
C GLU A 470 7.38 7.01 3.53
N THR A 471 8.21 7.51 4.44
CA THR A 471 9.41 8.30 4.08
C THR A 471 10.69 7.47 4.09
N ALA A 472 10.79 6.46 4.96
CA ALA A 472 11.97 5.64 5.11
C ALA A 472 11.77 4.25 4.51
N PHE A 473 10.83 3.47 5.06
CA PHE A 473 10.69 2.07 4.68
C PHE A 473 10.07 1.88 3.29
N SER A 474 9.36 2.88 2.75
CA SER A 474 8.90 2.86 1.36
C SER A 474 10.04 2.88 0.33
N LEU A 475 11.27 3.20 0.75
CA LEU A 475 12.47 3.17 -0.10
C LEU A 475 13.07 1.76 -0.22
N LEU A 476 12.71 0.86 0.68
CA LEU A 476 13.25 -0.49 0.69
C LEU A 476 12.66 -1.29 -0.48
N PRO A 477 13.49 -1.99 -1.26
CA PRO A 477 12.98 -2.99 -2.18
C PRO A 477 12.22 -4.07 -1.38
N ALA A 478 11.14 -4.60 -1.95
CA ALA A 478 10.48 -5.76 -1.36
C ALA A 478 11.52 -6.87 -1.15
N PRO A 479 11.52 -7.56 0.01
CA PRO A 479 12.44 -8.66 0.25
C PRO A 479 12.28 -9.68 -0.88
N ALA A 480 13.40 -10.09 -1.49
CA ALA A 480 13.36 -11.14 -2.50
C ALA A 480 12.70 -12.37 -1.86
N THR A 481 11.51 -12.74 -2.34
CA THR A 481 10.89 -14.00 -1.95
C THR A 481 11.86 -15.10 -2.35
N ALA A 482 12.47 -15.76 -1.37
CA ALA A 482 13.20 -17.00 -1.61
C ALA A 482 12.21 -17.96 -2.29
N GLY A 483 12.49 -18.27 -3.55
CA GLY A 483 11.67 -19.14 -4.38
C GLY A 483 11.68 -20.59 -3.92
#